data_AF-A0A1F6C339-F1
#
_entry.id   AF-A0A1F6C339-F1
#
_cell.length_a   1.000
_cell.length_b   1.000
_cell.length_c   1.000
_cell.angle_alpha   90.00
_cell.angle_beta   90.00
_cell.angle_gamma   90.00
#
_symmetry.space_group_name_H-M   'P 1'
#
loop_
_entity.id
_entity.type
_entity.pdbx_description
1 polymer ?
#
loop_
_entity_poly.entity_id
_entity_poly.type
_entity_poly.pdbx_seq_one_letter_code
_entity_poly.pdbx_strand_id
1 'polypeptide(L)'
;MRTLQIFIGNLNDFIIQPLILLLFALALFFFGNGIAMFIFKADDPKGRETGKRHLMWGVIGIFIMVSVYSILSVVTATFGVQFPPR
;
A
#
# COMPACT_ATOMS: atom_id res chain seq x y z
N MET A 1 13.74 11.95 27.28
CA MET A 1 12.57 11.32 26.61
C MET A 1 12.02 12.15 25.44
N ARG A 2 11.99 13.49 25.53
CA ARG A 2 11.46 14.38 24.45
C ARG A 2 12.17 14.26 23.09
N THR A 3 13.49 14.15 23.07
CA THR A 3 14.28 14.08 21.82
C THR A 3 14.02 12.80 21.02
N LEU A 4 13.79 11.67 21.70
CA LEU A 4 13.46 10.40 21.05
C LEU A 4 12.07 10.45 20.39
N GLN A 5 11.10 11.07 21.04
CA GLN A 5 9.76 11.25 20.47
C GLN A 5 9.78 12.13 19.22
N ILE A 6 10.58 13.22 19.24
CA ILE A 6 10.76 14.10 18.06
C ILE A 6 11.44 13.33 16.93
N PHE A 7 12.47 12.54 17.22
CA PHE A 7 13.15 11.73 16.21
C PHE A 7 12.21 10.71 15.56
N ILE A 8 11.43 9.97 16.38
CA ILE A 8 10.45 9.00 15.89
C ILE A 8 9.34 9.68 15.08
N GLY A 9 8.83 10.82 15.54
CA GLY A 9 7.83 11.61 14.82
C GLY A 9 8.33 12.07 13.45
N ASN A 10 9.54 12.63 13.40
CA ASN A 10 10.15 13.05 12.14
C ASN A 10 10.38 11.87 11.18
N LEU A 11 10.83 10.71 11.67
CA LEU A 11 10.96 9.52 10.82
C LEU A 11 9.62 9.07 10.25
N ASN A 12 8.57 9.08 11.07
CA ASN A 12 7.23 8.73 10.60
C ASN A 12 6.77 9.70 9.50
N ASP A 13 6.85 11.01 9.75
CA ASP A 13 6.25 12.03 8.89
C ASP A 13 7.02 12.25 7.59
N PHE A 14 8.35 12.12 7.62
CA PHE A 14 9.19 12.38 6.45
C PHE A 14 9.57 11.12 5.66
N ILE A 15 9.48 9.92 6.26
CA ILE A 15 9.93 8.69 5.59
C ILE A 15 8.78 7.69 5.48
N ILE A 16 8.15 7.33 6.59
CA ILE A 16 7.16 6.24 6.60
C ILE A 16 5.88 6.67 5.86
N GLN A 17 5.30 7.82 6.20
CA GLN A 17 4.07 8.29 5.56
C GLN A 17 4.23 8.51 4.04
N PRO A 18 5.28 9.20 3.54
CA PRO A 18 5.47 9.39 2.11
C PRO A 18 5.76 8.07 1.37
N LEU A 19 6.47 7.13 2.01
CA LEU A 19 6.74 5.82 1.42
C LEU A 19 5.45 5.00 1.27
N ILE A 20 4.56 5.02 2.28
CA ILE A 20 3.25 4.37 2.20
C ILE A 20 2.45 5.01 1.05
N LEU A 21 2.39 6.34 0.97
CA LEU A 21 1.69 7.03 -0.11
C LEU A 21 2.25 6.66 -1.50
N LEU A 22 3.57 6.56 -1.64
CA LEU A 22 4.23 6.15 -2.88
C LEU A 22 3.87 4.70 -3.25
N LEU A 23 3.92 3.77 -2.30
CA LEU A 23 3.53 2.38 -2.52
C LEU A 23 2.05 2.26 -2.88
N PHE A 24 1.19 3.10 -2.30
CA PHE A 24 -0.23 3.17 -2.65
C PHE A 24 -0.43 3.64 -4.10
N ALA A 25 0.26 4.71 -4.49
CA ALA A 25 0.20 5.25 -5.84
C ALA A 25 0.68 4.22 -6.87
N LEU A 26 1.77 3.50 -6.57
CA LEU A 26 2.27 2.41 -7.41
C LEU A 26 1.25 1.26 -7.49
N ALA A 27 0.68 0.82 -6.36
CA ALA A 27 -0.31 -0.24 -6.35
C ALA A 27 -1.53 0.12 -7.21
N LEU A 28 -2.07 1.34 -7.06
CA LEU A 28 -3.18 1.84 -7.89
C LEU A 28 -2.79 1.95 -9.36
N PHE A 29 -1.57 2.39 -9.65
CA PHE A 29 -1.07 2.48 -11.01
C PHE A 29 -1.00 1.09 -11.67
N PHE A 30 -0.38 0.10 -11.02
CA PHE A 30 -0.32 -1.27 -11.53
C PHE A 30 -1.70 -1.91 -11.63
N PHE A 31 -2.58 -1.69 -10.67
CA PHE A 31 -3.95 -2.17 -10.67
C PHE A 31 -4.76 -1.59 -11.84
N GLY A 32 -4.72 -0.27 -12.03
CA GLY A 32 -5.42 0.42 -13.11
C GLY A 32 -4.90 0.02 -14.50
N ASN A 33 -3.58 -0.08 -14.67
CA ASN A 33 -2.99 -0.61 -15.91
C ASN A 33 -3.37 -2.07 -16.16
N GLY A 34 -3.49 -2.88 -15.10
CA GLY A 34 -3.96 -4.26 -15.19
C GLY A 34 -5.39 -4.36 -15.70
N ILE A 35 -6.31 -3.52 -15.17
CA ILE A 35 -7.70 -3.44 -15.65
C ILE A 35 -7.74 -3.01 -17.11
N ALA A 36 -7.06 -1.91 -17.45
CA ALA A 36 -7.03 -1.40 -18.81
C ALA A 36 -6.49 -2.46 -19.79
N MET A 37 -5.36 -3.09 -19.47
CA MET A 37 -4.78 -4.12 -20.32
C MET A 37 -5.67 -5.37 -20.44
N PHE A 38 -6.34 -5.77 -19.36
CA PHE A 38 -7.25 -6.91 -19.36
C PHE A 38 -8.49 -6.67 -20.24
N ILE A 39 -9.00 -5.43 -20.26
CA ILE A 39 -10.16 -5.04 -21.09
C ILE A 39 -9.75 -4.81 -22.55
N PHE A 40 -8.72 -3.98 -22.81
CA PHE A 40 -8.32 -3.62 -24.17
C PHE A 40 -7.67 -4.76 -24.96
N LYS A 41 -7.07 -5.74 -24.28
CA LYS A 41 -6.48 -6.93 -24.91
C LYS A 41 -7.24 -8.21 -24.58
N ALA A 42 -8.55 -8.12 -24.37
CA ALA A 42 -9.39 -9.26 -24.02
C ALA A 42 -9.35 -10.38 -25.08
N ASP A 43 -9.17 -10.01 -26.35
CA ASP A 43 -9.15 -10.92 -27.50
C ASP A 43 -7.77 -11.56 -27.76
N ASP A 44 -6.70 -11.07 -27.12
CA ASP A 44 -5.35 -11.64 -27.22
C ASP A 44 -5.01 -12.48 -25.97
N PRO A 45 -4.82 -13.79 -26.09
CA PRO A 45 -4.44 -14.67 -24.97
C PRO A 45 -3.23 -14.17 -24.19
N LYS A 46 -2.21 -13.59 -24.86
CA LYS A 46 -0.99 -13.08 -24.21
C LYS A 46 -1.24 -11.76 -23.47
N GLY A 47 -2.05 -10.89 -24.07
CA GLY A 47 -2.49 -9.64 -23.44
C GLY A 47 -3.31 -9.90 -22.17
N ARG A 48 -4.19 -10.90 -22.21
CA ARG A 48 -5.00 -11.33 -21.07
C ARG A 48 -4.17 -11.90 -19.93
N GLU A 49 -3.17 -12.73 -20.23
CA GLU A 49 -2.25 -13.26 -19.20
C GLU A 49 -1.43 -12.14 -18.55
N THR A 50 -0.94 -11.19 -19.35
CA THR A 50 -0.17 -10.05 -18.85
C THR A 50 -1.04 -9.12 -17.99
N GLY A 51 -2.28 -8.87 -18.40
CA GLY A 51 -3.25 -8.08 -17.63
C GLY A 51 -3.59 -8.71 -16.29
N LYS A 52 -3.81 -10.04 -16.25
CA LYS A 52 -3.99 -10.79 -14.99
C LYS A 52 -2.81 -10.63 -14.04
N ARG A 53 -1.57 -10.67 -14.55
CA ARG A 53 -0.36 -10.50 -13.73
C ARG A 53 -0.31 -9.11 -13.10
N HIS A 54 -0.64 -8.06 -13.86
CA HIS A 54 -0.69 -6.68 -13.34
C HIS A 54 -1.80 -6.49 -12.30
N LEU A 55 -2.98 -7.10 -12.52
CA LEU A 55 -4.06 -7.13 -11.53
C LEU A 55 -3.61 -7.79 -10.22
N MET A 56 -2.89 -8.93 -10.32
CA MET A 56 -2.38 -9.64 -9.14
C MET A 56 -1.39 -8.78 -8.35
N TRP A 57 -0.48 -8.06 -9.01
CA TRP A 57 0.41 -7.09 -8.35
C TRP A 57 -0.36 -5.97 -7.64
N GLY A 58 -1.42 -5.46 -8.27
CA GLY A 58 -2.31 -4.48 -7.64
C GLY A 58 -3.01 -5.02 -6.39
N VAL A 59 -3.54 -6.24 -6.46
CA VAL A 59 -4.20 -6.91 -5.31
C VAL A 59 -3.23 -7.14 -4.17
N ILE A 60 -1.99 -7.59 -4.46
CA ILE A 60 -0.94 -7.76 -3.46
C ILE A 60 -0.64 -6.41 -2.79
N GLY A 61 -0.54 -5.33 -3.58
CA GLY A 61 -0.33 -3.99 -3.05
C GLY A 61 -1.43 -3.56 -2.07
N ILE A 62 -2.69 -3.74 -2.43
CA ILE A 62 -3.83 -3.43 -1.56
C ILE A 62 -3.83 -4.32 -0.31
N PHE A 63 -3.54 -5.61 -0.46
CA PHE A 63 -3.46 -6.55 0.66
C PHE A 63 -2.42 -6.14 1.70
N ILE A 64 -1.24 -5.68 1.26
CA ILE A 64 -0.19 -5.18 2.15
C ILE A 64 -0.69 -3.97 2.93
N MET A 65 -1.37 -3.02 2.27
CA MET A 65 -1.87 -1.81 2.93
C MET A 65 -2.89 -2.14 4.02
N VAL A 66 -3.85 -3.03 3.72
CA VAL A 66 -4.85 -3.48 4.69
C VAL A 66 -4.21 -4.27 5.83
N SER A 67 -3.23 -5.12 5.52
CA SER A 67 -2.51 -5.92 6.52
C SER A 67 -1.74 -5.03 7.49
N VAL A 68 -0.99 -4.04 6.99
CA VAL A 68 -0.24 -3.10 7.84
C VAL A 68 -1.20 -2.30 8.72
N TYR A 69 -2.30 -1.77 8.17
CA TYR A 69 -3.30 -1.04 8.96
C TYR A 69 -3.92 -1.91 10.05
N SER A 70 -4.27 -3.15 9.73
CA SER A 70 -4.89 -4.09 10.68
C SER A 70 -3.93 -4.51 11.79
N ILE A 71 -2.66 -4.76 11.46
CA ILE A 71 -1.65 -5.10 12.46
C ILE A 71 -1.41 -3.89 13.36
N LEU A 72 -1.23 -2.70 12.80
CA LEU A 72 -1.02 -1.48 13.58
C LEU A 72 -2.20 -1.18 14.50
N SER A 73 -3.45 -1.34 14.04
CA SER A 73 -4.63 -1.09 14.87
C SER A 73 -4.72 -2.05 16.05
N VAL A 74 -4.44 -3.34 15.85
CA VAL A 74 -4.42 -4.35 16.91
C VAL A 74 -3.30 -4.06 17.91
N VAL A 75 -2.09 -3.74 17.43
CA VAL A 75 -0.95 -3.40 18.28
C VAL A 75 -1.25 -2.14 19.10
N THR A 76 -1.76 -1.08 18.46
CA THR A 76 -2.04 0.18 19.16
C THR A 76 -3.15 0.02 20.19
N ALA A 77 -4.18 -0.78 19.88
CA ALA A 77 -5.25 -1.12 20.83
C ALA A 77 -4.73 -1.96 22.01
N THR A 78 -3.82 -2.90 21.76
CA THR A 78 -3.24 -3.78 22.79
C THR A 78 -2.35 -3.02 23.76
N PHE A 79 -1.52 -2.10 23.26
CA PHE A 79 -0.57 -1.35 24.07
C PHE A 79 -1.09 0.03 24.54
N GLY A 80 -2.33 0.38 24.21
CA GLY A 80 -2.94 1.67 24.58
C GLY A 80 -2.23 2.89 24.00
N VAL A 81 -1.53 2.73 22.87
CA VAL A 81 -0.81 3.81 22.20
C VAL A 81 -1.69 4.46 21.13
N GLN A 82 -1.54 5.77 20.93
CA GLN A 82 -2.28 6.46 19.86
C GLN A 82 -1.84 5.95 18.49
N PHE A 83 -2.80 5.64 17.62
CA PHE A 83 -2.51 5.31 16.23
C PHE A 83 -1.86 6.54 15.56
N PRO A 84 -0.75 6.38 14.81
CA PRO A 84 -0.06 7.51 14.21
C PRO A 84 -1.01 8.34 13.34
N PRO A 85 -1.02 9.68 13.47
CA PRO A 85 -1.79 10.55 12.59
C PRO A 85 -1.40 10.30 11.13
N ARG A 86 -2.40 10.24 10.25
CA ARG A 86 -2.23 10.17 8.80
C ARG A 86 -1.84 11.52 8.21
#